data_AF-A0A2M7VYZ1-F1
#
_entry.id   AF-A0A2M7VYZ1-F1
#
_cell.length_a   1.000
_cell.length_b   1.000
_cell.length_c   1.000
_cell.angle_alpha   90.00
_cell.angle_beta   90.00
_cell.angle_gamma   90.00
#
_symmetry.space_group_name_H-M   'P 1'
#
loop_
_entity.id
_entity.type
_entity.pdbx_description
1 polymer ?
#
loop_
_entity_poly.entity_id
_entity_poly.type
_entity_poly.pdbx_seq_one_letter_code
_entity_poly.pdbx_strand_id
1 'polypeptide(L)'
;LWLVNAQGDSIGSGRTDLEINTWADKCTFGGTQELYCAVPDSLERGAGLFPEMADKTQDSLYRINLTTGTKQLIAVPDGKYNISNLVISKDQGQLFFTDKTTQEIYKISLK
;
A
#
# COMPACT_ATOMS: atom_id res chain seq x y z
N LEU A 1 6.89 0.68 -7.98
CA LEU A 1 7.35 0.51 -6.57
C LEU A 1 8.32 -0.65 -6.55
N TRP A 2 9.43 -0.59 -5.80
CA TRP A 2 10.46 -1.65 -5.82
C TRP A 2 10.53 -2.40 -4.48
N LEU A 3 10.57 -3.73 -4.53
CA LEU A 3 10.99 -4.58 -3.42
C LEU A 3 12.51 -4.77 -3.47
N VAL A 4 13.18 -4.64 -2.34
CA VAL A 4 14.64 -4.81 -2.21
C VAL A 4 14.98 -5.52 -0.91
N ASN A 5 16.16 -6.13 -0.86
CA ASN A 5 16.73 -6.62 0.38
C ASN A 5 17.10 -5.46 1.31
N ALA A 6 16.96 -5.68 2.63
CA ALA A 6 17.18 -4.65 3.65
C ALA A 6 18.15 -5.09 4.77
N GLN A 7 18.89 -6.20 4.59
CA GLN A 7 19.75 -6.76 5.64
C GLN A 7 21.24 -6.73 5.28
N GLY A 8 22.06 -6.14 6.16
CA GLY A 8 23.53 -6.19 6.07
C GLY A 8 24.07 -5.70 4.73
N ASP A 9 25.03 -6.43 4.17
CA ASP A 9 25.68 -6.09 2.89
C ASP A 9 24.76 -6.23 1.68
N SER A 10 23.56 -6.82 1.85
CA SER A 10 22.59 -7.01 0.79
C SER A 10 21.60 -5.85 0.62
N ILE A 11 21.68 -4.79 1.43
CA ILE A 11 20.76 -3.65 1.36
C ILE A 11 20.69 -3.07 -0.06
N GLY A 12 19.48 -2.95 -0.61
CA GLY A 12 19.22 -2.41 -1.94
C GLY A 12 19.44 -3.39 -3.11
N SER A 13 19.95 -4.59 -2.84
CA SER A 13 20.06 -5.68 -3.82
C SER A 13 18.71 -6.38 -4.04
N GLY A 14 18.65 -7.29 -5.03
CA GLY A 14 17.45 -8.11 -5.27
C GLY A 14 16.23 -7.29 -5.71
N ARG A 15 16.47 -6.24 -6.51
CA ARG A 15 15.42 -5.30 -6.94
C ARG A 15 14.37 -6.01 -7.78
N THR A 16 13.12 -6.00 -7.31
CA THR A 16 11.96 -6.47 -8.07
C THR A 16 10.97 -5.33 -8.22
N ASP A 17 10.58 -5.00 -9.46
CA ASP A 17 9.51 -4.04 -9.69
C ASP A 17 8.17 -4.71 -9.38
N LEU A 18 7.40 -4.10 -8.49
CA LEU A 18 6.05 -4.53 -8.15
C LEU A 18 5.01 -3.97 -9.12
N GLU A 19 5.41 -3.09 -10.04
CA GLU A 19 4.59 -2.42 -11.05
C GLU A 19 3.24 -1.94 -10.46
N ILE A 20 3.35 -1.29 -9.31
CA ILE A 20 2.27 -0.63 -8.61
C ILE A 20 2.68 0.82 -8.36
N ASN A 21 1.74 1.73 -8.61
CA ASN A 21 1.98 3.17 -8.61
C ASN A 21 1.57 3.75 -7.26
N THR A 22 2.40 3.51 -6.25
CA THR A 22 2.25 4.07 -4.90
C THR A 22 3.62 4.22 -4.24
N TRP A 23 3.65 4.70 -3.00
CA TRP A 23 4.84 4.89 -2.19
C TRP A 23 4.97 3.80 -1.12
N ALA A 24 6.20 3.58 -0.65
CA ALA A 24 6.50 2.51 0.30
C ALA A 24 5.82 2.69 1.66
N ASP A 25 5.58 3.94 2.08
CA ASP A 25 4.90 4.31 3.33
C ASP A 25 3.38 4.07 3.29
N LYS A 26 2.80 3.86 2.11
CA LYS A 26 1.40 3.43 1.92
C LYS A 26 1.24 1.91 1.91
N CYS A 27 2.30 1.17 2.23
CA CYS A 27 2.31 -0.28 2.22
C CYS A 27 2.71 -0.87 3.59
N THR A 28 2.20 -2.07 3.88
CA THR A 28 2.56 -2.86 5.06
C THR A 28 2.71 -4.34 4.72
N PHE A 29 3.71 -4.99 5.30
CA PHE A 29 3.88 -6.44 5.17
C PHE A 29 2.85 -7.18 6.02
N GLY A 30 2.15 -8.15 5.43
CA GLY A 30 1.34 -9.14 6.14
C GLY A 30 2.12 -10.37 6.57
N GLY A 31 3.37 -10.49 6.16
CA GLY A 31 4.25 -11.62 6.42
C GLY A 31 5.46 -11.55 5.48
N THR A 32 6.07 -12.69 5.17
CA THR A 32 7.22 -12.76 4.26
C THR A 32 6.84 -12.78 2.77
N GLN A 33 5.58 -13.08 2.45
CA GLN A 33 5.11 -13.30 1.08
C GLN A 33 3.95 -12.40 0.68
N GLU A 34 3.43 -11.58 1.60
CA GLU A 34 2.23 -10.78 1.37
C GLU A 34 2.51 -9.32 1.72
N LEU A 35 2.17 -8.43 0.79
CA LEU A 35 2.29 -6.99 0.93
C LEU A 35 0.92 -6.35 0.65
N TYR A 36 0.48 -5.49 1.56
CA TYR A 36 -0.76 -4.73 1.42
C TYR A 36 -0.41 -3.29 1.10
N CYS A 37 -0.96 -2.73 0.03
CA CYS A 37 -0.66 -1.37 -0.40
C CYS A 37 -1.95 -0.59 -0.69
N ALA A 38 -2.01 0.64 -0.22
CA ALA A 38 -2.97 1.63 -0.68
C ALA A 38 -2.44 2.33 -1.93
N VAL A 39 -3.24 2.31 -3.00
CA VAL A 39 -2.85 2.78 -4.33
C VAL A 39 -3.83 3.86 -4.77
N PRO A 40 -3.34 5.08 -5.06
CA PRO A 40 -4.19 6.13 -5.60
C PRO A 40 -4.84 5.71 -6.91
N ASP A 41 -6.15 5.94 -7.05
CA ASP A 41 -6.90 5.60 -8.27
C ASP A 41 -6.40 6.38 -9.49
N SER A 42 -5.84 7.57 -9.26
CA SER A 42 -5.17 8.37 -10.29
C SER A 42 -3.98 9.13 -9.71
N LEU A 43 -2.98 9.34 -10.58
CA LEU A 43 -1.79 10.12 -10.29
C LEU A 43 -1.55 11.12 -11.41
N GLU A 44 -1.54 12.40 -11.06
CA GLU A 44 -1.20 13.46 -12.01
C GLU A 44 0.30 13.42 -12.36
N ARG A 45 0.63 14.01 -13.50
CA ARG A 45 2.04 14.16 -13.91
C ARG A 45 2.81 14.91 -12.83
N GLY A 46 3.93 14.35 -12.41
CA GLY A 46 4.77 14.92 -11.36
C GLY A 46 4.49 14.36 -9.97
N ALA A 47 3.47 13.51 -9.77
CA ALA A 47 3.15 12.97 -8.45
C ALA A 47 4.31 12.16 -7.84
N GLY A 48 5.16 11.56 -8.68
CA GLY A 48 6.38 10.91 -8.21
C GLY A 48 7.38 11.85 -7.51
N LEU A 49 7.34 13.15 -7.80
CA LEU A 49 8.14 14.19 -7.13
C LEU A 49 7.38 14.89 -6.00
N PHE A 50 6.06 15.03 -6.15
CA PHE A 50 5.17 15.71 -5.20
C PHE A 50 4.04 14.76 -4.77
N PRO A 51 4.28 13.89 -3.76
CA PRO A 51 3.30 12.90 -3.30
C PRO A 51 1.98 13.51 -2.83
N GLU A 52 2.01 14.74 -2.31
CA GLU A 52 0.83 15.49 -1.87
C GLU A 52 -0.22 15.71 -2.97
N MET A 53 0.16 15.55 -4.24
CA MET A 53 -0.81 15.62 -5.34
C MET A 53 -1.79 14.44 -5.32
N ALA A 54 -1.43 13.30 -4.74
CA ALA A 54 -2.34 12.17 -4.53
C ALA A 54 -3.28 12.35 -3.34
N ASP A 55 -3.13 13.40 -2.53
CA ASP A 55 -4.03 13.66 -1.39
C ASP A 55 -5.46 14.00 -1.85
N LYS A 56 -5.63 14.35 -3.13
CA LYS A 56 -6.92 14.68 -3.74
C LYS A 56 -7.65 13.47 -4.34
N THR A 57 -7.00 12.30 -4.33
CA THR A 57 -7.54 11.07 -4.91
C THR A 57 -7.82 10.06 -3.81
N GLN A 58 -8.77 9.18 -4.09
CA GLN A 58 -9.06 8.06 -3.20
C GLN A 58 -8.09 6.91 -3.49
N ASP A 59 -7.87 6.07 -2.49
CA ASP A 59 -7.03 4.89 -2.62
C ASP A 59 -7.84 3.60 -2.71
N SER A 60 -7.40 2.72 -3.58
CA SER A 60 -7.78 1.31 -3.65
C SER A 60 -6.76 0.45 -2.91
N LEU A 61 -7.22 -0.58 -2.19
CA LEU A 61 -6.34 -1.50 -1.46
C LEU A 61 -6.04 -2.74 -2.29
N TYR A 62 -4.75 -3.02 -2.42
CA TYR A 62 -4.22 -4.18 -3.12
C TYR A 62 -3.48 -5.10 -2.16
N ARG A 63 -3.67 -6.40 -2.34
CA ARG A 63 -2.81 -7.46 -1.81
C ARG A 63 -1.87 -7.93 -2.92
N ILE A 64 -0.59 -7.98 -2.62
CA ILE A 64 0.46 -8.40 -3.54
C ILE A 64 1.12 -9.64 -2.97
N ASN A 65 1.04 -10.74 -3.73
CA ASN A 65 1.81 -11.94 -3.43
C ASN A 65 3.23 -11.79 -3.98
N LEU A 66 4.22 -11.77 -3.09
CA LEU A 66 5.62 -11.51 -3.44
C LEU A 66 6.32 -12.71 -4.10
N THR A 67 5.70 -13.90 -4.08
CA THR A 67 6.22 -15.10 -4.73
C THR A 67 5.77 -15.17 -6.20
N THR A 68 4.51 -14.86 -6.49
CA THR A 68 3.95 -14.92 -7.85
C THR A 68 3.93 -13.56 -8.56
N GLY A 69 4.07 -12.46 -7.82
CA GLY A 69 3.87 -11.09 -8.32
C GLY A 69 2.39 -10.74 -8.54
N THR A 70 1.45 -11.59 -8.14
CA THR A 70 0.02 -11.35 -8.36
C THR A 70 -0.49 -10.21 -7.49
N LYS A 71 -1.18 -9.26 -8.13
CA LYS A 71 -1.79 -8.09 -7.49
C LYS A 71 -3.30 -8.28 -7.49
N GLN A 72 -3.89 -8.39 -6.32
CA GLN A 72 -5.33 -8.57 -6.14
C GLN A 72 -5.92 -7.33 -5.50
N LEU A 73 -6.96 -6.77 -6.12
CA LEU A 73 -7.79 -5.76 -5.48
C LEU A 73 -8.59 -6.42 -4.36
N ILE A 74 -8.41 -5.96 -3.12
CA ILE A 74 -9.06 -6.54 -1.93
C ILE A 74 -10.14 -5.64 -1.36
N ALA A 75 -10.06 -4.34 -1.59
CA ALA A 75 -11.12 -3.40 -1.23
C ALA A 75 -11.02 -2.14 -2.09
N VAL A 76 -12.17 -1.66 -2.54
CA VAL A 76 -12.38 -0.26 -2.91
C VAL A 76 -13.28 0.28 -1.81
N PRO A 77 -12.76 1.08 -0.89
CA PRO A 77 -13.60 1.61 0.17
C PRO A 77 -14.77 2.41 -0.41
N ASP A 78 -15.97 2.26 0.14
CA ASP A 78 -17.16 2.99 -0.32
C ASP A 78 -17.03 4.52 -0.09
N GLY A 79 -16.04 4.95 0.69
CA GLY A 79 -15.66 6.34 0.93
C GLY A 79 -14.43 6.76 0.14
N LYS A 80 -14.33 8.07 -0.17
CA LYS A 80 -13.15 8.68 -0.79
C LYS A 80 -12.00 8.83 0.21
N TYR A 81 -11.46 7.71 0.69
CA TYR A 81 -10.38 7.75 1.67
C TYR A 81 -9.03 7.95 1.02
N ASN A 82 -8.22 8.81 1.63
CA ASN A 82 -6.79 8.90 1.38
C ASN A 82 -6.07 8.15 2.51
N ILE A 83 -5.65 6.93 2.23
CA ILE A 83 -5.14 5.97 3.20
C ILE A 83 -3.70 6.32 3.57
N SER A 84 -3.47 6.49 4.88
CA SER A 84 -2.16 6.63 5.50
C SER A 84 -2.04 5.69 6.71
N ASN A 85 -0.82 5.42 7.17
CA ASN A 85 -0.56 4.56 8.34
C ASN A 85 -1.27 3.19 8.25
N LEU A 86 -1.14 2.51 7.10
CA LEU A 86 -1.76 1.21 6.87
C LEU A 86 -1.10 0.13 7.75
N VAL A 87 -1.91 -0.59 8.52
CA VAL A 87 -1.47 -1.68 9.40
C VAL A 87 -2.36 -2.90 9.22
N ILE A 88 -1.77 -4.09 9.20
CA ILE A 88 -2.48 -5.37 9.16
C ILE A 88 -2.38 -6.07 10.52
N SER A 89 -3.51 -6.63 10.96
CA SER A 89 -3.57 -7.50 12.13
C SER A 89 -2.70 -8.75 11.97
N LYS A 90 -2.25 -9.32 13.10
CA LYS A 90 -1.35 -10.50 13.10
C LYS A 90 -1.97 -11.74 12.44
N ASP A 91 -3.29 -11.89 12.54
CA ASP A 91 -4.04 -12.98 11.88
C ASP A 91 -4.41 -12.66 10.42
N GLN A 92 -3.98 -11.49 9.91
CA GLN A 92 -4.25 -10.99 8.56
C GLN A 92 -5.75 -10.87 8.23
N GLY A 93 -6.62 -10.85 9.25
CA GLY A 93 -8.07 -10.77 9.06
C GLY A 93 -8.61 -9.35 8.94
N GLN A 94 -7.84 -8.37 9.39
CA GLN A 94 -8.24 -6.97 9.50
C GLN A 94 -7.12 -6.02 9.09
N LEU A 95 -7.45 -5.02 8.26
CA LEU A 95 -6.62 -3.85 8.00
C LEU A 95 -7.13 -2.65 8.78
N PHE A 96 -6.22 -1.84 9.27
CA PHE A 96 -6.47 -0.56 9.91
C PHE A 96 -5.73 0.53 9.16
N PHE A 97 -6.33 1.70 9.02
CA PHE A 97 -5.67 2.85 8.42
C PHE A 97 -6.20 4.17 8.95
N THR A 98 -5.43 5.22 8.77
CA THR A 98 -5.83 6.60 9.02
C THR A 98 -6.19 7.28 7.70
N ASP A 99 -7.37 7.89 7.63
CA ASP A 99 -7.67 8.77 6.50
C ASP A 99 -6.94 10.11 6.68
N LYS A 100 -6.10 10.48 5.71
CA LYS A 100 -5.27 11.68 5.76
C LYS A 100 -6.11 12.97 5.80
N THR A 101 -7.32 12.93 5.24
CA THR A 101 -8.22 14.09 5.17
C THR A 101 -8.92 14.34 6.51
N THR A 102 -9.56 13.31 7.05
CA THR A 102 -10.37 13.42 8.29
C THR A 102 -9.55 13.18 9.57
N GLN A 103 -8.38 12.58 9.46
CA GLN A 103 -7.55 12.10 10.58
C GLN A 103 -8.21 10.98 11.41
N GLU A 104 -9.29 10.38 10.90
CA GLU A 104 -9.99 9.28 11.56
C GLU A 104 -9.35 7.93 11.22
N ILE A 105 -9.53 6.96 12.12
CA ILE A 105 -9.05 5.59 11.95
C ILE A 105 -10.21 4.69 11.51
N TYR A 106 -9.97 3.94 10.45
CA TYR A 106 -10.91 3.01 9.86
C TYR A 106 -10.38 1.58 9.93
N LYS A 107 -11.30 0.62 9.83
CA LYS A 107 -10.99 -0.81 9.77
C LYS A 107 -11.69 -1.48 8.59
N ILE A 108 -11.03 -2.43 7.97
CA ILE A 108 -11.57 -3.27 6.88
C ILE A 108 -11.39 -4.73 7.29
N SER A 109 -12.45 -5.53 7.10
CA SER A 109 -12.38 -6.99 7.29
C SER A 109 -12.04 -7.65 5.96
N LEU A 110 -11.09 -8.59 5.97
CA LEU A 110 -10.61 -9.31 4.77
C LEU A 110 -11.24 -10.70 4.61
N LYS A 111 -12.36 -10.95 5.29
CA LYS A 111 -13.12 -12.22 5.28
C LYS A 111 -14.40 -12.09 4.48
#